data_AF-A0A352GGF2-F1
#
_entry.id   AF-A0A352GGF2-F1
#
_cell.length_a   1.000
_cell.length_b   1.000
_cell.length_c   1.000
_cell.angle_alpha   90.00
_cell.angle_beta   90.00
_cell.angle_gamma   90.00
#
_symmetry.space_group_name_H-M   'P 1'
#
loop_
_entity.id
_entity.type
_entity.pdbx_description
1 polymer ?
#
loop_
_entity_poly.entity_id
_entity_poly.type
_entity_poly.pdbx_seq_one_letter_code
_entity_poly.pdbx_strand_id
1 'polypeptide(L)'
;MTKINIQFSRFSAFYTPLIATMAGGFLTEEGLDYEWSKAANNDAALQNLADGTVDVAQSAVGVSLIQLARGDRPAARHFAQINELDGFFLAGRHADPDFQWAQLEGADVLVDHGLQPMAMFKYACMKAGIDFDKLNVIDAGGGADMEKAFRAGTGAYVHLQGPAPQNMEYEGVGYPVAEVGKP
;
A
#
# COMPACT_ATOMS: atom_id res chain seq x y z
N MET A 1 33.65 -4.29 -2.49
CA MET A 1 32.31 -3.70 -2.63
C MET A 1 31.87 -3.24 -1.25
N THR A 2 31.24 -2.08 -1.16
CA THR A 2 30.71 -1.55 0.11
C THR A 2 29.33 -2.16 0.35
N LYS A 3 29.07 -2.62 1.57
CA LYS A 3 27.77 -3.22 1.91
C LYS A 3 26.71 -2.14 2.18
N ILE A 4 25.51 -2.33 1.66
CA ILE A 4 24.33 -1.50 1.92
C ILE A 4 23.18 -2.37 2.44
N ASN A 5 22.54 -1.94 3.52
CA ASN A 5 21.41 -2.63 4.14
C ASN A 5 20.11 -1.93 3.77
N ILE A 6 19.24 -2.62 3.02
CA ILE A 6 18.00 -2.08 2.47
C ILE A 6 16.80 -2.73 3.17
N GLN A 7 15.80 -1.95 3.57
CA GLN A 7 14.63 -2.50 4.26
C GLN A 7 13.31 -2.12 3.59
N PHE A 8 12.48 -3.15 3.35
CA PHE A 8 11.12 -2.99 2.86
C PHE A 8 10.16 -2.82 4.03
N SER A 9 9.31 -1.79 3.98
CA SER A 9 8.15 -1.69 4.87
C SER A 9 7.03 -2.64 4.45
N ARG A 10 6.89 -2.87 3.13
CA ARG A 10 6.06 -3.92 2.52
C ARG A 10 6.79 -4.48 1.30
N PHE A 11 6.77 -5.80 1.13
CA PHE A 11 7.37 -6.45 -0.05
C PHE A 11 6.25 -6.86 -1.01
N SER A 12 6.12 -6.15 -2.13
CA SER A 12 5.07 -6.35 -3.15
C SER A 12 5.59 -5.91 -4.52
N ALA A 13 5.02 -6.46 -5.59
CA ALA A 13 5.24 -6.00 -6.96
C ALA A 13 4.94 -4.50 -7.15
N PHE A 14 4.11 -3.90 -6.29
CA PHE A 14 3.92 -2.44 -6.30
C PHE A 14 5.23 -1.67 -6.10
N TYR A 15 6.23 -2.24 -5.41
CA TYR A 15 7.54 -1.61 -5.15
C TYR A 15 8.63 -2.13 -6.11
N THR A 16 8.22 -2.49 -7.33
CA THR A 16 9.13 -3.04 -8.37
C THR A 16 10.39 -2.22 -8.58
N PRO A 17 10.39 -0.87 -8.57
CA PRO A 17 11.64 -0.13 -8.77
C PRO A 17 12.72 -0.45 -7.73
N LEU A 18 12.38 -0.63 -6.45
CA LEU A 18 13.36 -1.03 -5.43
C LEU A 18 13.80 -2.49 -5.59
N ILE A 19 12.88 -3.38 -6.00
CA ILE A 19 13.19 -4.78 -6.30
C ILE A 19 14.16 -4.86 -7.49
N ALA A 20 13.92 -4.07 -8.54
CA ALA A 20 14.75 -4.02 -9.74
C ALA A 20 16.13 -3.45 -9.45
N THR A 21 16.27 -2.44 -8.58
CA THR A 21 17.57 -1.92 -8.12
C THR A 21 18.46 -3.03 -7.57
N MET A 22 17.89 -3.96 -6.79
CA MET A 22 18.62 -5.10 -6.22
C MET A 22 18.85 -6.22 -7.24
N ALA A 23 17.79 -6.68 -7.92
CA ALA A 23 17.83 -7.85 -8.78
C ALA A 23 18.48 -7.59 -10.15
N GLY A 24 18.50 -6.33 -10.60
CA GLY A 24 18.98 -5.93 -11.92
C GLY A 24 20.48 -5.70 -12.02
N GLY A 25 21.25 -5.89 -10.94
CA GLY A 25 22.70 -5.67 -10.93
C GLY A 25 23.13 -4.21 -10.77
N PHE A 26 22.20 -3.26 -10.72
CA PHE A 26 22.48 -1.82 -10.63
C PHE A 26 23.33 -1.45 -9.40
N LEU A 27 23.09 -2.07 -8.24
CA LEU A 27 23.93 -1.83 -7.05
C LEU A 27 25.37 -2.33 -7.26
N THR A 28 25.54 -3.48 -7.92
CA THR A 28 26.85 -4.05 -8.22
C THR A 28 27.64 -3.19 -9.22
N GLU A 29 26.96 -2.60 -10.22
CA GLU A 29 27.55 -1.64 -11.16
C GLU A 29 28.11 -0.39 -10.44
N GLU A 30 27.46 0.03 -9.35
CA GLU A 30 27.91 1.11 -8.47
C GLU A 30 28.92 0.66 -7.39
N GLY A 31 29.37 -0.60 -7.42
CA GLY A 31 30.33 -1.16 -6.46
C GLY A 31 29.76 -1.47 -5.07
N LEU A 32 28.42 -1.58 -4.97
CA LEU A 32 27.70 -1.92 -3.76
C LEU A 32 27.29 -3.40 -3.74
N ASP A 33 27.44 -4.03 -2.58
CA ASP A 33 26.84 -5.32 -2.25
C ASP A 33 25.65 -5.07 -1.31
N TYR A 34 24.56 -5.82 -1.45
CA TYR A 34 23.34 -5.52 -0.70
C TYR A 34 22.86 -6.68 0.18
N GLU A 35 22.38 -6.33 1.36
CA GLU A 35 21.49 -7.18 2.13
C GLU A 35 20.14 -6.50 2.26
N TRP A 36 19.07 -7.30 2.25
CA TRP A 36 17.73 -6.77 2.42
C TRP A 36 16.91 -7.55 3.43
N SER A 37 15.97 -6.84 4.06
CA SER A 37 15.01 -7.40 5.01
C SER A 37 13.64 -6.76 4.84
N LYS A 38 12.62 -7.37 5.45
CA LYS A 38 11.28 -6.79 5.59
C LYS A 38 11.07 -6.41 7.05
N ALA A 39 10.68 -5.17 7.30
CA ALA A 39 10.32 -4.71 8.64
C ALA A 39 9.02 -5.38 9.11
N ALA A 40 8.84 -5.45 10.44
CA ALA A 40 7.59 -5.93 11.02
C ALA A 40 6.41 -5.01 10.70
N ASN A 41 6.68 -3.70 10.61
CA ASN A 41 5.73 -2.64 10.25
C ASN A 41 6.50 -1.37 9.83
N ASN A 42 5.78 -0.32 9.45
CA ASN A 42 6.37 0.96 9.02
C ASN A 42 7.21 1.65 10.11
N ASP A 43 6.78 1.58 11.37
CA ASP A 43 7.46 2.22 12.50
C ASP A 43 8.81 1.56 12.76
N ALA A 44 8.86 0.22 12.71
CA ALA A 44 10.10 -0.54 12.80
C ALA A 44 11.06 -0.19 11.66
N ALA A 45 10.56 0.04 10.44
CA ALA A 45 11.41 0.46 9.31
C ALA A 45 12.10 1.80 9.55
N LEU A 46 11.38 2.77 10.12
CA LEU A 46 11.94 4.08 10.44
C LEU A 46 12.86 4.05 11.66
N GLN A 47 12.56 3.22 12.65
CA GLN A 47 13.42 3.03 13.82
C GLN A 47 14.77 2.42 13.42
N ASN A 48 14.76 1.35 12.62
CA ASN A 48 15.98 0.70 12.13
C ASN A 48 16.83 1.65 11.26
N LEU A 49 16.21 2.59 10.55
CA LEU A 49 16.93 3.63 9.82
C LEU A 49 17.56 4.64 10.79
N ALA A 50 16.85 5.01 11.85
CA ALA A 50 17.30 6.00 12.82
C ALA A 50 18.44 5.50 13.72
N ASP A 51 18.46 4.20 14.05
CA ASP A 51 19.51 3.58 14.88
C ASP A 51 20.71 3.02 14.09
N GLY A 52 20.65 3.09 12.75
CA GLY A 52 21.71 2.64 11.86
C GLY A 52 21.72 1.13 11.59
N THR A 53 20.67 0.40 11.96
CA THR A 53 20.48 -1.01 11.60
C THR A 53 20.35 -1.19 10.08
N VAL A 54 19.74 -0.21 9.40
CA VAL A 54 19.61 -0.19 7.93
C VAL A 54 20.04 1.16 7.36
N ASP A 55 20.59 1.17 6.15
CA ASP A 55 21.09 2.37 5.49
C ASP A 55 19.99 3.06 4.67
N VAL A 56 19.08 2.26 4.09
CA VAL A 56 17.97 2.73 3.26
C VAL A 56 16.71 1.97 3.64
N ALA A 57 15.60 2.69 3.84
CA ALA A 57 14.30 2.09 4.10
C ALA A 57 13.23 2.61 3.13
N GLN A 58 12.40 1.71 2.63
CA GLN A 58 11.18 2.05 1.92
C GLN A 58 10.17 2.65 2.90
N SER A 59 9.75 3.89 2.67
CA SER A 59 8.77 4.57 3.50
C SER A 59 7.81 5.44 2.69
N ALA A 60 6.62 5.67 3.24
CA ALA A 60 5.68 6.63 2.67
C ALA A 60 6.03 8.06 3.13
N VAL A 61 6.07 9.01 2.20
CA VAL A 61 6.34 10.43 2.49
C VAL A 61 5.36 11.01 3.52
N GLY A 62 4.12 10.49 3.55
CA GLY A 62 3.09 10.88 4.50
C GLY A 62 3.50 10.75 5.97
N VAL A 63 4.37 9.79 6.32
CA VAL A 63 4.85 9.64 7.70
C VAL A 63 5.68 10.85 8.12
N SER A 64 6.57 11.33 7.25
CA SER A 64 7.37 12.53 7.51
C SER A 64 6.54 13.81 7.50
N LEU A 65 5.50 13.89 6.66
CA LEU A 65 4.57 15.02 6.66
C LEU A 65 3.81 15.12 8.00
N ILE A 66 3.40 14.00 8.58
CA ILE A 66 2.72 13.97 9.89
C ILE A 66 3.65 14.39 11.02
N GLN A 67 4.90 13.92 11.00
CA GLN A 67 5.92 14.36 11.96
C GLN A 67 6.11 15.87 11.89
N LEU A 68 6.27 16.42 10.68
CA LEU A 68 6.38 17.87 10.48
C LEU A 68 5.14 18.62 10.97
N ALA A 69 3.94 18.10 10.73
CA ALA A 69 2.68 18.71 11.20
C ALA A 69 2.58 18.76 12.74
N ARG A 70 3.26 17.86 13.45
CA ARG A 70 3.36 17.85 14.93
C ARG A 70 4.50 18.72 15.46
N GLY A 71 5.34 19.29 14.59
CA GLY A 71 6.53 20.04 14.97
C GLY A 71 7.78 19.16 15.16
N ASP A 72 7.72 17.88 14.83
CA ASP A 72 8.84 16.95 14.94
C ASP A 72 9.77 17.07 13.72
N ARG A 73 11.05 16.74 13.91
CA ARG A 73 12.01 16.58 12.80
C ARG A 73 11.93 15.15 12.27
N PRO A 74 11.63 14.93 10.98
CA PRO A 74 11.61 13.59 10.43
C PRO A 74 12.96 12.88 10.53
N ALA A 75 12.93 11.61 10.94
CA ALA A 75 14.12 10.77 11.02
C ALA A 75 14.71 10.45 9.64
N ALA A 76 13.84 10.34 8.63
CA ALA A 76 14.21 9.97 7.26
C ALA A 76 14.32 11.19 6.34
N ARG A 77 15.32 11.18 5.45
CA ARG A 77 15.38 12.02 4.26
C ARG A 77 14.84 11.20 3.09
N HIS A 78 13.75 11.66 2.47
CA HIS A 78 13.23 11.06 1.23
C HIS A 78 14.02 11.60 0.03
N PHE A 79 14.52 10.72 -0.84
CA PHE A 79 15.42 11.11 -1.93
C PHE A 79 15.09 10.49 -3.29
N ALA A 80 14.34 9.38 -3.33
CA ALA A 80 13.97 8.70 -4.57
C ALA A 80 12.51 8.27 -4.52
N GLN A 81 11.72 8.77 -5.46
CA GLN A 81 10.34 8.32 -5.64
C GLN A 81 10.36 6.99 -6.39
N ILE A 82 9.75 5.96 -5.79
CA ILE A 82 9.61 4.64 -6.42
C ILE A 82 8.18 4.37 -6.92
N ASN A 83 7.20 5.18 -6.47
CA ASN A 83 5.79 5.00 -6.81
C ASN A 83 5.14 6.38 -7.02
N GLU A 84 4.30 6.51 -8.05
CA GLU A 84 3.60 7.77 -8.37
C GLU A 84 2.16 7.79 -7.89
N LEU A 85 1.43 6.69 -8.07
CA LEU A 85 0.02 6.56 -7.73
C LEU A 85 -0.17 5.67 -6.51
N ASP A 86 -1.38 5.69 -5.94
CA ASP A 86 -1.78 4.74 -4.91
C ASP A 86 -1.86 3.31 -5.49
N GLY A 87 -1.34 2.33 -4.73
CA GLY A 87 -1.24 0.94 -5.15
C GLY A 87 -2.38 0.05 -4.73
N PHE A 88 -3.46 0.62 -4.18
CA PHE A 88 -4.64 -0.11 -3.77
C PHE A 88 -5.69 -0.15 -4.87
N PHE A 89 -6.49 -1.21 -4.82
CA PHE A 89 -7.61 -1.45 -5.70
C PHE A 89 -8.84 -1.73 -4.86
N LEU A 90 -10.00 -1.48 -5.44
CA LEU A 90 -11.25 -2.06 -5.00
C LEU A 90 -11.47 -3.36 -5.78
N ALA A 91 -11.79 -4.43 -5.07
CA ALA A 91 -12.25 -5.68 -5.67
C ALA A 91 -13.70 -5.95 -5.27
N GLY A 92 -14.53 -6.30 -6.25
CA GLY A 92 -15.92 -6.74 -6.07
C GLY A 92 -16.06 -8.26 -6.14
N ARG A 93 -17.28 -8.75 -5.87
CA ARG A 93 -17.63 -10.19 -5.94
C ARG A 93 -17.67 -10.74 -7.36
N HIS A 94 -17.94 -9.88 -8.32
CA HIS A 94 -18.06 -10.19 -9.74
C HIS A 94 -17.29 -9.15 -10.54
N ALA A 95 -16.89 -9.51 -11.76
CA ALA A 95 -16.37 -8.54 -12.71
C ALA A 95 -17.44 -7.48 -12.97
N ASP A 96 -17.06 -6.21 -12.85
CA ASP A 96 -17.92 -5.07 -13.15
C ASP A 96 -17.13 -4.09 -14.02
N PRO A 97 -17.10 -4.30 -15.36
CA PRO A 97 -16.36 -3.43 -16.28
C PRO A 97 -16.93 -2.01 -16.36
N ASP A 98 -18.18 -1.81 -15.94
CA ASP A 98 -18.88 -0.53 -15.94
C ASP A 98 -18.97 0.08 -14.54
N PHE A 99 -18.13 -0.38 -13.61
CA PHE A 99 -18.12 0.05 -12.21
C PHE A 99 -18.16 1.57 -12.08
N GLN A 100 -19.04 2.06 -11.22
CA GLN A 100 -19.16 3.47 -10.87
C GLN A 100 -18.93 3.61 -9.36
N TRP A 101 -18.10 4.55 -8.95
CA TRP A 101 -17.84 4.82 -7.52
C TRP A 101 -19.12 5.07 -6.72
N ALA A 102 -20.17 5.64 -7.33
CA ALA A 102 -21.48 5.83 -6.71
C ALA A 102 -22.10 4.52 -6.17
N GLN A 103 -21.71 3.36 -6.70
CA GLN A 103 -22.13 2.05 -6.19
C GLN A 103 -21.56 1.71 -4.81
N LEU A 104 -20.56 2.46 -4.32
CA LEU A 104 -20.01 2.27 -2.97
C LEU A 104 -20.89 2.91 -1.89
N GLU A 105 -21.68 3.94 -2.20
CA GLU A 105 -22.58 4.53 -1.21
C GLU A 105 -23.64 3.50 -0.77
N GLY A 106 -23.67 3.19 0.54
CA GLY A 106 -24.52 2.17 1.13
C GLY A 106 -24.00 0.74 1.02
N ALA A 107 -22.86 0.51 0.37
CA ALA A 107 -22.25 -0.82 0.25
C ALA A 107 -21.41 -1.18 1.48
N ASP A 108 -21.35 -2.47 1.79
CA ASP A 108 -20.42 -3.03 2.77
C ASP A 108 -19.02 -3.13 2.16
N VAL A 109 -18.06 -2.37 2.71
CA VAL A 109 -16.70 -2.28 2.17
C VAL A 109 -15.68 -2.63 3.25
N LEU A 110 -14.86 -3.65 3.02
CA LEU A 110 -13.68 -3.95 3.84
C LEU A 110 -12.57 -2.95 3.50
N VAL A 111 -12.11 -2.17 4.47
CA VAL A 111 -11.15 -1.05 4.23
C VAL A 111 -9.87 -1.22 5.04
N ASP A 112 -8.70 -1.07 4.40
CA ASP A 112 -7.40 -0.99 5.11
C ASP A 112 -7.36 0.28 5.99
N HIS A 113 -7.22 0.08 7.31
CA HIS A 113 -7.20 1.16 8.32
C HIS A 113 -5.81 1.76 8.54
N GLY A 114 -4.82 1.38 7.74
CA GLY A 114 -3.53 2.04 7.70
C GLY A 114 -3.67 3.52 7.33
N LEU A 115 -2.83 4.36 7.92
CA LEU A 115 -2.94 5.81 7.78
C LEU A 115 -2.97 6.29 6.32
N GLN A 116 -2.02 5.82 5.49
CA GLN A 116 -1.94 6.22 4.09
C GLN A 116 -3.03 5.55 3.24
N PRO A 117 -3.28 4.23 3.34
CA PRO A 117 -4.40 3.58 2.64
C PRO A 117 -5.77 4.25 2.91
N MET A 118 -6.10 4.51 4.17
CA MET A 118 -7.36 5.16 4.55
C MET A 118 -7.44 6.60 4.00
N ALA A 119 -6.37 7.38 4.11
CA ALA A 119 -6.35 8.74 3.58
C ALA A 119 -6.50 8.78 2.06
N MET A 120 -5.83 7.88 1.34
CA MET A 120 -5.91 7.80 -0.12
C MET A 120 -7.27 7.29 -0.60
N PHE A 121 -7.89 6.34 0.10
CA PHE A 121 -9.24 5.88 -0.23
C PHE A 121 -10.29 6.97 0.00
N LYS A 122 -10.22 7.70 1.12
CA LYS A 122 -11.09 8.88 1.35
C LYS A 122 -10.90 9.95 0.28
N TYR A 123 -9.66 10.22 -0.12
CA TYR A 123 -9.36 11.16 -1.20
C TYR A 123 -9.92 10.69 -2.55
N ALA A 124 -9.85 9.39 -2.83
CA ALA A 124 -10.43 8.78 -4.02
C ALA A 124 -11.96 8.92 -4.05
N CYS A 125 -12.64 8.62 -2.93
CA CYS A 125 -14.08 8.88 -2.76
C CYS A 125 -14.44 10.35 -3.04
N MET A 126 -13.70 11.29 -2.44
CA MET A 126 -13.90 12.72 -2.67
C MET A 126 -13.71 13.12 -4.14
N LYS A 127 -12.69 12.58 -4.81
CA LYS A 127 -12.42 12.84 -6.24
C LYS A 127 -13.50 12.29 -7.15
N ALA A 128 -14.03 11.11 -6.82
CA ALA A 128 -15.14 10.48 -7.54
C ALA A 128 -16.51 11.10 -7.21
N GLY A 129 -16.58 12.07 -6.28
CA GLY A 129 -17.80 12.78 -5.94
C GLY A 129 -18.76 12.00 -5.04
N ILE A 130 -18.28 10.97 -4.33
CA ILE A 130 -19.08 10.18 -3.38
C ILE A 130 -18.72 10.52 -1.94
N ASP A 131 -19.68 10.32 -1.04
CA ASP A 131 -19.50 10.53 0.39
C ASP A 131 -19.00 9.25 1.06
N PHE A 132 -17.75 9.27 1.53
CA PHE A 132 -17.15 8.13 2.26
C PHE A 132 -17.98 7.74 3.48
N ASP A 133 -18.62 8.69 4.16
CA ASP A 133 -19.37 8.42 5.40
C ASP A 133 -20.70 7.70 5.13
N LYS A 134 -21.08 7.52 3.86
CA LYS A 134 -22.23 6.69 3.46
C LYS A 134 -21.85 5.24 3.14
N LEU A 135 -20.57 4.88 3.15
CA LEU A 135 -20.15 3.47 3.03
C LEU A 135 -20.38 2.77 4.37
N ASN A 136 -20.78 1.51 4.34
CA ASN A 136 -20.73 0.65 5.52
C ASN A 136 -19.31 0.07 5.63
N VAL A 137 -18.41 0.83 6.26
CA VAL A 137 -17.00 0.44 6.39
C VAL A 137 -16.84 -0.70 7.43
N ILE A 138 -16.18 -1.78 7.01
CA ILE A 138 -15.89 -2.95 7.84
C ILE A 138 -14.39 -3.00 8.13
N ASP A 139 -14.03 -3.00 9.41
CA ASP A 139 -12.68 -3.31 9.87
C ASP A 139 -12.55 -4.82 10.14
N ALA A 140 -11.75 -5.51 9.35
CA ALA A 140 -11.41 -6.92 9.56
C ALA A 140 -9.92 -7.12 9.87
N GLY A 141 -9.19 -6.07 10.24
CA GLY A 141 -7.76 -6.13 10.53
C GLY A 141 -6.89 -5.85 9.30
N GLY A 142 -5.75 -6.54 9.21
CA GLY A 142 -4.77 -6.31 8.14
C GLY A 142 -5.22 -6.84 6.78
N GLY A 143 -4.48 -6.52 5.72
CA GLY A 143 -4.81 -6.94 4.35
C GLY A 143 -5.09 -8.44 4.18
N ALA A 144 -4.31 -9.30 4.83
CA ALA A 144 -4.53 -10.75 4.79
C ALA A 144 -5.82 -11.20 5.50
N ASP A 145 -6.18 -10.54 6.61
CA ASP A 145 -7.41 -10.82 7.36
C ASP A 145 -8.63 -10.31 6.60
N MET A 146 -8.54 -9.12 5.98
CA MET A 146 -9.56 -8.59 5.09
C MET A 146 -9.78 -9.48 3.87
N GLU A 147 -8.71 -9.97 3.23
CA GLU A 147 -8.81 -10.91 2.12
C GLU A 147 -9.52 -12.20 2.56
N LYS A 148 -9.15 -12.74 3.73
CA LYS A 148 -9.80 -13.93 4.32
C LYS A 148 -11.29 -13.68 4.62
N ALA A 149 -11.61 -12.53 5.22
CA ALA A 149 -12.99 -12.14 5.52
C ALA A 149 -13.81 -11.97 4.24
N PHE A 150 -13.23 -11.34 3.21
CA PHE A 150 -13.84 -11.23 1.90
C PHE A 150 -14.11 -12.62 1.33
N ARG A 151 -13.12 -13.51 1.25
CA ARG A 151 -13.32 -14.90 0.77
C ARG A 151 -14.38 -15.68 1.56
N ALA A 152 -14.57 -15.38 2.84
CA ALA A 152 -15.60 -15.97 3.69
C ALA A 152 -17.02 -15.38 3.51
N GLY A 153 -17.19 -14.37 2.65
CA GLY A 153 -18.49 -13.76 2.31
C GLY A 153 -18.75 -12.38 2.92
N THR A 154 -17.82 -11.81 3.69
CA THR A 154 -17.97 -10.48 4.28
C THR A 154 -17.70 -9.37 3.26
N GLY A 155 -18.57 -8.36 3.20
CA GLY A 155 -18.39 -7.19 2.33
C GLY A 155 -18.76 -7.44 0.87
N ALA A 156 -19.32 -6.42 0.23
CA ALA A 156 -19.55 -6.36 -1.21
C ALA A 156 -18.26 -6.01 -1.97
N TYR A 157 -17.44 -5.13 -1.37
CA TYR A 157 -16.14 -4.72 -1.90
C TYR A 157 -15.04 -4.86 -0.86
N VAL A 158 -13.79 -4.97 -1.32
CA VAL A 158 -12.61 -4.97 -0.47
C VAL A 158 -11.50 -4.10 -1.05
N HIS A 159 -10.91 -3.25 -0.19
CA HIS A 159 -9.84 -2.32 -0.50
C HIS A 159 -8.50 -2.94 -0.12
N LEU A 160 -7.73 -3.40 -1.12
CA LEU A 160 -6.48 -4.14 -0.92
C LEU A 160 -5.36 -3.62 -1.81
N GLN A 161 -4.13 -3.73 -1.32
CA GLN A 161 -2.94 -3.40 -2.09
C GLN A 161 -2.70 -4.46 -3.18
N GLY A 162 -2.29 -4.03 -4.36
CA GLY A 162 -1.79 -4.94 -5.39
C GLY A 162 -0.56 -5.73 -4.89
N PRO A 163 -0.40 -7.01 -5.30
CA PRO A 163 -1.21 -7.72 -6.29
C PRO A 163 -2.38 -8.54 -5.71
N ALA A 164 -2.82 -8.33 -4.46
CA ALA A 164 -3.80 -9.22 -3.85
C ALA A 164 -5.13 -9.32 -4.63
N PRO A 165 -5.75 -8.20 -5.07
CA PRO A 165 -6.93 -8.22 -5.95
C PRO A 165 -6.71 -8.98 -7.27
N GLN A 166 -5.54 -8.86 -7.88
CA GLN A 166 -5.20 -9.57 -9.12
C GLN A 166 -5.05 -11.08 -8.90
N ASN A 167 -4.47 -11.48 -7.77
CA ASN A 167 -4.42 -12.90 -7.39
C ASN A 167 -5.82 -13.46 -7.13
N MET A 168 -6.69 -12.68 -6.48
CA MET A 168 -8.09 -13.05 -6.27
C MET A 168 -8.85 -13.24 -7.59
N GLU A 169 -8.56 -12.41 -8.60
CA GLU A 169 -9.14 -12.53 -9.94
C GLU A 169 -8.67 -13.80 -10.64
N TYR A 170 -7.36 -14.08 -10.60
CA TYR A 170 -6.80 -15.31 -11.14
C TYR A 170 -7.44 -16.56 -10.50
N GLU A 171 -7.79 -16.48 -9.22
CA GLU A 171 -8.47 -17.54 -8.49
C GLU A 171 -10.01 -17.54 -8.64
N GLY A 172 -10.59 -16.53 -9.30
CA GLY A 172 -12.02 -16.39 -9.53
C GLY A 172 -12.84 -16.04 -8.29
N VAL A 173 -12.21 -15.54 -7.21
CA VAL A 173 -12.85 -15.28 -5.91
C VAL A 173 -13.12 -13.80 -5.61
N GLY A 174 -12.66 -12.91 -6.49
CA GLY A 174 -12.92 -11.47 -6.46
C GLY A 174 -12.27 -10.79 -7.65
N TYR A 175 -12.77 -9.62 -8.05
CA TYR A 175 -12.42 -9.00 -9.32
C TYR A 175 -12.08 -7.54 -9.09
N PRO A 176 -10.89 -7.04 -9.47
CA PRO A 176 -10.59 -5.62 -9.47
C PRO A 176 -11.64 -4.84 -10.28
N VAL A 177 -12.25 -3.84 -9.65
CA VAL A 177 -13.27 -2.97 -10.29
C VAL A 177 -12.81 -1.52 -10.39
N ALA A 178 -11.83 -1.10 -9.59
CA ALA A 178 -11.24 0.24 -9.66
C ALA A 178 -9.81 0.28 -9.10
N GLU A 179 -9.01 1.19 -9.65
CA GLU A 179 -7.71 1.61 -9.10
C GLU A 179 -7.92 2.83 -8.19
N VAL A 180 -7.53 2.76 -6.91
CA VAL A 180 -7.70 3.89 -5.98
C VAL A 180 -6.87 5.11 -6.41
N GLY A 181 -5.75 4.88 -7.09
CA GLY A 181 -4.91 5.94 -7.66
C GLY A 181 -5.48 6.62 -8.90
N LYS A 182 -6.59 6.14 -9.48
CA LYS A 182 -7.26 6.71 -10.67
C LYS A 182 -8.79 6.77 -10.48
N PRO A 183 -9.28 7.53 -9.48
CA PRO A 183 -10.69 7.63 -9.14
C PRO A 183 -11.51 8.40 -10.18
#